data_AF-A0A1V6JXC3-F1
#
_entry.id   AF-A0A1V6JXC3-F1
#
_cell.length_a   1.000
_cell.length_b   1.000
_cell.length_c   1.000
_cell.angle_alpha   90.00
_cell.angle_beta   90.00
_cell.angle_gamma   90.00
#
_symmetry.space_group_name_H-M   'P 1'
#
loop_
_entity.id
_entity.type
_entity.pdbx_description
1 polymer ?
#
loop_
_entity_poly.entity_id
_entity_poly.type
_entity_poly.pdbx_seq_one_letter_code
_entity_poly.pdbx_strand_id
1 'polypeptide(L)'
;MPASDRSKVIACFREAGFRMDKNRFEHRLIAQKLIYLLKLKGVAFCYSFHLYVRGPYSPDLAREYYQHADEFSRCETESTLSSAEADAVAGLTSLFDKSPSLLEIGATYGYLAYELHHPPEQAYRTVRRMKSFYPGEQIVKGVNRAKQYLFVPADEEKAALEAELQEWQRAGIRSMRH
;
A
#
# COMPACT_ATOMS: atom_id res chain seq x y z
N MET A 1 15.94 23.26 -3.01
CA MET A 1 14.66 23.12 -2.27
C MET A 1 14.20 21.68 -2.45
N PRO A 2 13.81 20.95 -1.40
CA PRO A 2 13.19 19.65 -1.60
C PRO A 2 11.96 19.82 -2.51
N ALA A 3 11.74 18.85 -3.41
CA ALA A 3 10.56 18.86 -4.27
C ALA A 3 9.30 18.95 -3.40
N SER A 4 8.32 19.76 -3.83
CA SER A 4 7.04 19.81 -3.13
C SER A 4 6.42 18.40 -3.09
N ASP A 5 5.68 18.06 -2.03
CA ASP A 5 5.01 16.76 -1.93
C ASP A 5 4.12 16.48 -3.15
N ARG A 6 3.48 17.53 -3.70
CA ARG A 6 2.74 17.43 -4.96
C ARG A 6 3.62 16.91 -6.09
N SER A 7 4.78 17.52 -6.30
CA SER A 7 5.73 17.10 -7.34
C SER A 7 6.16 15.64 -7.16
N LYS A 8 6.40 15.20 -5.92
CA LYS A 8 6.73 13.79 -5.63
C LYS A 8 5.54 12.86 -5.92
N VAL A 9 4.33 13.22 -5.51
CA VAL A 9 3.11 12.45 -5.83
C VAL A 9 2.93 12.29 -7.34
N ILE A 10 3.13 13.36 -8.10
CA ILE A 10 3.06 13.33 -9.57
C ILE A 10 4.14 12.38 -10.14
N ALA A 11 5.34 12.39 -9.58
CA ALA A 11 6.41 11.46 -9.98
C ALA A 11 6.04 9.99 -9.66
N CYS A 12 5.43 9.71 -8.50
CA CYS A 12 4.88 8.38 -8.19
C CYS A 12 3.79 7.95 -9.17
N PHE A 13 2.91 8.86 -9.57
CA PHE A 13 1.86 8.57 -10.56
C PHE A 13 2.43 8.31 -11.95
N ARG A 14 3.45 9.08 -12.35
CA ARG A 14 4.22 8.84 -13.58
C ARG A 14 4.82 7.44 -13.60
N GLU A 15 5.52 7.06 -12.53
CA GLU A 15 6.15 5.75 -12.38
C GLU A 15 5.12 4.61 -12.37
N ALA A 16 3.97 4.80 -11.72
CA ALA A 16 2.88 3.83 -11.71
C ALA A 16 2.16 3.68 -13.07
N GLY A 17 2.47 4.54 -14.05
CA GLY A 17 1.71 4.65 -15.30
C GLY A 17 0.26 5.08 -15.07
N PHE A 18 0.00 5.89 -14.04
CA PHE A 18 -1.32 6.35 -13.65
C PHE A 18 -1.49 7.84 -13.98
N ARG A 19 -2.37 8.14 -14.95
CA ARG A 19 -2.77 9.52 -15.26
C ARG A 19 -4.06 9.86 -14.55
N MET A 20 -3.98 10.77 -13.59
CA MET A 20 -5.09 11.09 -12.71
C MET A 20 -6.15 11.92 -13.44
N ASP A 21 -7.42 11.54 -13.29
CA ASP A 21 -8.57 12.32 -13.75
C ASP A 21 -9.47 12.58 -12.55
N LYS A 22 -9.53 13.84 -12.10
CA LYS A 22 -10.30 14.21 -10.92
C LYS A 22 -11.79 13.96 -11.06
N ASN A 23 -12.34 13.88 -12.28
CA ASN A 23 -13.77 13.66 -12.50
C ASN A 23 -14.13 12.18 -12.35
N ARG A 24 -13.17 11.27 -12.52
CA ARG A 24 -13.37 9.83 -12.33
C ARG A 24 -13.26 9.42 -10.88
N PHE A 25 -14.35 8.88 -10.32
CA PHE A 25 -14.38 8.41 -8.94
C PHE A 25 -13.30 7.36 -8.63
N GLU A 26 -13.10 6.41 -9.54
CA GLU A 26 -12.08 5.37 -9.41
C GLU A 26 -10.66 5.95 -9.35
N HIS A 27 -10.37 6.98 -10.14
CA HIS A 27 -9.06 7.63 -10.14
C HIS A 27 -8.81 8.32 -8.80
N ARG A 28 -9.83 9.00 -8.24
CA ARG A 28 -9.74 9.58 -6.89
C ARG A 28 -9.45 8.53 -5.81
N LEU A 29 -10.04 7.33 -5.93
CA LEU A 29 -9.71 6.22 -5.04
C LEU A 29 -8.27 5.75 -5.23
N ILE A 30 -7.85 5.46 -6.47
CA ILE A 30 -6.48 5.01 -6.77
C ILE A 30 -5.47 5.99 -6.20
N ALA A 31 -5.61 7.29 -6.48
CA ALA A 31 -4.72 8.34 -5.99
C ALA A 31 -4.57 8.30 -4.47
N GLN A 32 -5.68 8.25 -3.75
CA GLN A 32 -5.68 8.27 -2.28
C GLN A 32 -5.05 7.01 -1.69
N LYS A 33 -5.35 5.83 -2.24
CA LYS A 33 -4.87 4.56 -1.69
C LYS A 33 -3.43 4.25 -2.06
N LEU A 34 -3.03 4.60 -3.27
CA LEU A 34 -1.67 4.41 -3.75
C LEU A 34 -0.69 5.25 -2.91
N ILE A 35 -0.97 6.54 -2.72
CA ILE A 35 -0.10 7.41 -1.90
C ILE A 35 -0.09 6.96 -0.43
N TYR A 36 -1.23 6.54 0.12
CA TYR A 36 -1.27 6.04 1.49
C TYR A 36 -0.41 4.78 1.68
N LEU A 37 -0.51 3.80 0.77
CA LEU A 37 0.28 2.58 0.84
C LEU A 37 1.78 2.86 0.65
N LEU A 38 2.15 3.78 -0.25
CA LEU A 38 3.54 4.24 -0.38
C LEU A 38 4.06 4.90 0.90
N LYS A 39 3.22 5.71 1.56
CA LYS A 39 3.54 6.32 2.86
C LYS A 39 3.83 5.24 3.90
N LEU A 40 2.98 4.22 4.00
CA LEU A 40 3.21 3.07 4.89
C LEU A 40 4.47 2.27 4.52
N LYS A 41 4.86 2.23 3.24
CA LYS A 41 6.12 1.60 2.78
C LYS A 41 7.37 2.43 3.09
N GLY A 42 7.21 3.65 3.60
CA GLY A 42 8.32 4.53 4.00
C GLY A 42 8.60 5.68 3.03
N VAL A 43 7.80 5.87 1.97
CA VAL A 43 7.93 7.05 1.11
C VAL A 43 7.43 8.28 1.86
N ALA A 44 8.29 9.28 2.02
CA ALA A 44 7.98 10.46 2.81
C ALA A 44 6.98 11.40 2.08
N PHE A 45 5.83 11.60 2.72
CA PHE A 45 4.81 12.61 2.38
C PHE A 45 4.23 13.25 3.65
N CYS A 46 3.97 14.55 3.61
CA CYS A 46 3.37 15.33 4.70
C CYS A 46 1.83 15.34 4.67
N TYR A 47 1.20 14.46 3.90
CA TYR A 47 -0.26 14.29 3.92
C TYR A 47 -0.72 13.48 5.13
N SER A 48 -1.70 14.02 5.87
CA SER A 48 -2.41 13.32 6.95
C SER A 48 -3.56 12.50 6.40
N PHE A 49 -3.72 11.27 6.87
CA PHE A 49 -4.77 10.34 6.44
C PHE A 49 -5.64 9.92 7.62
N HIS A 50 -6.96 9.89 7.38
CA HIS A 50 -7.94 9.37 8.34
C HIS A 50 -8.80 8.29 7.68
N LEU A 51 -9.33 7.37 8.49
CA LEU A 51 -10.14 6.28 7.98
C LEU A 51 -11.58 6.70 7.72
N TYR A 52 -12.04 6.55 6.47
CA TYR A 52 -13.43 6.76 6.06
C TYR A 52 -14.05 5.46 5.53
N VAL A 53 -15.34 5.52 5.15
CA VAL A 53 -16.08 4.41 4.55
C VAL A 53 -15.31 3.80 3.36
N ARG A 54 -14.71 4.65 2.51
CA ARG A 54 -13.90 4.21 1.36
C ARG A 54 -12.42 3.96 1.70
N GLY A 55 -12.07 3.76 2.97
CA GLY A 55 -10.70 3.56 3.45
C GLY A 55 -9.96 4.87 3.78
N PRO A 56 -8.63 4.83 3.98
CA PRO A 56 -7.82 5.99 4.39
C PRO A 56 -7.82 7.10 3.34
N TYR A 57 -8.06 8.34 3.76
CA TYR A 57 -8.22 9.49 2.87
C TYR A 57 -7.54 10.73 3.45
N SER A 58 -6.88 11.49 2.58
CA SER A 58 -6.28 12.78 2.89
C SER A 58 -7.02 13.90 2.14
N PRO A 59 -7.70 14.82 2.87
CA PRO A 59 -8.28 16.02 2.28
C PRO A 59 -7.26 16.93 1.61
N ASP A 60 -6.03 16.98 2.14
CA ASP A 60 -4.96 17.82 1.59
C ASP A 60 -4.47 17.27 0.25
N LEU A 61 -4.23 15.95 0.14
CA LEU A 61 -3.93 15.33 -1.15
C LEU A 61 -5.06 15.54 -2.16
N ALA A 62 -6.31 15.52 -1.69
CA ALA A 62 -7.45 15.80 -2.57
C ALA A 62 -7.42 17.24 -3.08
N ARG A 63 -7.16 18.21 -2.21
CA ARG A 63 -7.02 19.61 -2.60
C ARG A 63 -5.99 19.77 -3.71
N GLU A 64 -4.84 19.11 -3.61
CA GLU A 64 -3.77 19.15 -4.61
C GLU A 64 -4.26 18.70 -6.00
N TYR A 65 -4.83 17.50 -6.12
CA TYR A 65 -5.26 17.00 -7.44
C TYR A 65 -6.52 17.69 -7.98
N TYR A 66 -7.28 18.43 -7.14
CA TYR A 66 -8.38 19.27 -7.60
C TYR A 66 -7.92 20.62 -8.14
N GLN A 67 -6.96 21.25 -7.44
CA GLN A 67 -6.41 22.58 -7.78
C GLN A 67 -5.38 22.52 -8.92
N HIS A 68 -4.59 21.43 -8.99
CA HIS A 68 -3.51 21.23 -9.96
C HIS A 68 -3.84 20.11 -10.95
N ALA A 69 -5.11 19.98 -11.33
CA ALA A 69 -5.61 18.85 -12.11
C ALA A 69 -4.82 18.58 -13.40
N ASP A 70 -4.39 19.64 -14.10
CA ASP A 70 -3.62 19.53 -15.33
C ASP A 70 -2.25 18.87 -15.09
N GLU A 71 -1.50 19.30 -14.07
CA GLU A 71 -0.19 18.73 -13.69
C GLU A 71 -0.31 17.23 -13.41
N PHE A 72 -1.34 16.85 -12.66
CA PHE A 72 -1.65 15.45 -12.30
C PHE A 72 -2.10 14.60 -13.49
N SER A 73 -2.85 15.18 -14.43
CA SER A 73 -3.34 14.46 -15.62
C SER A 73 -2.24 14.21 -16.65
N ARG A 74 -1.29 15.14 -16.77
CA ARG A 74 -0.15 15.05 -17.69
C ARG A 74 1.06 14.37 -17.08
N CYS A 75 1.05 14.18 -15.76
CA CYS A 75 2.18 13.71 -14.97
C CYS A 75 3.43 14.60 -15.13
N GLU A 76 3.22 15.92 -15.21
CA GLU A 76 4.26 16.93 -15.44
C GLU A 76 4.91 17.33 -14.12
N THR A 77 6.18 16.95 -13.94
CA THR A 77 6.97 17.36 -12.77
C THR A 77 8.48 17.21 -13.01
N GLU A 78 9.25 18.16 -12.47
CA GLU A 78 10.70 18.12 -12.42
C GLU A 78 11.24 17.14 -11.35
N SER A 79 10.36 16.63 -10.47
CA SER A 79 10.77 15.67 -9.44
C SER A 79 11.13 14.33 -10.07
N THR A 80 12.25 13.76 -9.64
CA THR A 80 12.64 12.37 -9.90
C THR A 80 12.50 11.56 -8.61
N LEU A 81 12.11 10.29 -8.74
CA LEU A 81 12.11 9.37 -7.61
C LEU A 81 13.53 8.85 -7.39
N SER A 82 13.90 8.64 -6.12
CA SER A 82 15.05 7.80 -5.81
C SER A 82 14.78 6.34 -6.24
N SER A 83 15.83 5.52 -6.39
CA SER A 83 15.68 4.12 -6.76
C SER A 83 14.75 3.37 -5.79
N ALA A 84 14.88 3.61 -4.48
CA ALA A 84 14.03 2.99 -3.48
C ALA A 84 12.55 3.42 -3.58
N GLU A 85 12.28 4.69 -3.90
CA GLU A 85 10.91 5.16 -4.13
C GLU A 85 10.33 4.57 -5.42
N ALA A 86 11.12 4.47 -6.49
CA ALA A 86 10.71 3.84 -7.74
C ALA A 86 10.39 2.35 -7.54
N ASP A 87 11.24 1.61 -6.81
CA ASP A 87 11.02 0.21 -6.46
C ASP A 87 9.75 0.03 -5.62
N ALA A 88 9.49 0.94 -4.68
CA ALA A 88 8.26 0.94 -3.88
C ALA A 88 7.01 1.13 -4.75
N VAL A 89 7.06 2.01 -5.75
CA VAL A 89 5.97 2.24 -6.71
C VAL A 89 5.79 1.03 -7.64
N ALA A 90 6.87 0.48 -8.16
CA ALA A 90 6.84 -0.69 -9.04
C ALA A 90 6.27 -1.93 -8.33
N GLY A 91 6.72 -2.19 -7.09
CA GLY A 91 6.21 -3.29 -6.28
C GLY A 91 4.73 -3.16 -5.96
N LEU A 92 4.26 -1.95 -5.62
CA LEU A 92 2.84 -1.69 -5.39
C LEU A 92 2.04 -1.89 -6.68
N THR A 93 2.52 -1.36 -7.79
CA THR A 93 1.82 -1.41 -9.08
C THR A 93 1.72 -2.85 -9.57
N SER A 94 2.78 -3.63 -9.46
CA SER A 94 2.79 -5.07 -9.78
C SER A 94 1.78 -5.85 -8.93
N LEU A 95 1.76 -5.60 -7.62
CA LEU A 95 0.87 -6.32 -6.71
C LEU A 95 -0.59 -5.92 -6.86
N PHE A 96 -0.91 -4.64 -7.06
CA PHE A 96 -2.29 -4.15 -7.03
C PHE A 96 -2.91 -3.91 -8.41
N ASP A 97 -2.09 -3.80 -9.46
CA ASP A 97 -2.50 -3.50 -10.84
C ASP A 97 -3.43 -2.28 -10.95
N LYS A 98 -3.19 -1.27 -10.10
CA LYS A 98 -4.03 -0.06 -9.97
C LYS A 98 -5.53 -0.34 -9.77
N SER A 99 -5.90 -1.55 -9.33
CA SER A 99 -7.30 -1.92 -9.12
C SER A 99 -7.90 -1.11 -7.97
N PRO A 100 -8.93 -0.27 -8.19
CA PRO A 100 -9.48 0.60 -7.15
C PRO A 100 -9.96 -0.19 -5.93
N SER A 101 -10.61 -1.33 -6.17
CA SER A 101 -11.14 -2.22 -5.14
C SER A 101 -10.03 -2.83 -4.27
N LEU A 102 -8.98 -3.39 -4.89
CA LEU A 102 -7.89 -4.05 -4.18
C LEU A 102 -7.05 -3.04 -3.42
N LEU A 103 -6.81 -1.86 -4.01
CA LEU A 103 -6.15 -0.75 -3.33
C LEU A 103 -6.99 -0.27 -2.12
N GLU A 104 -8.31 -0.13 -2.28
CA GLU A 104 -9.20 0.26 -1.18
C GLU A 104 -9.17 -0.75 -0.02
N ILE A 105 -9.26 -2.04 -0.33
CA ILE A 105 -9.18 -3.12 0.66
C ILE A 105 -7.80 -3.12 1.32
N GLY A 106 -6.74 -3.11 0.53
CA GLY A 106 -5.36 -3.21 0.99
C GLY A 106 -4.96 -2.01 1.86
N ALA A 107 -5.31 -0.80 1.45
CA ALA A 107 -5.06 0.41 2.23
C ALA A 107 -5.89 0.45 3.52
N THR A 108 -7.13 -0.06 3.52
CA THR A 108 -7.94 -0.18 4.75
C THR A 108 -7.30 -1.16 5.72
N TYR A 109 -6.84 -2.32 5.24
CA TYR A 109 -6.07 -3.26 6.07
C TYR A 109 -4.79 -2.63 6.60
N GLY A 110 -4.03 -1.96 5.72
CA GLY A 110 -2.80 -1.25 6.07
C GLY A 110 -3.01 -0.25 7.21
N TYR A 111 -4.05 0.57 7.12
CA TYR A 111 -4.40 1.52 8.17
C TYR A 111 -4.70 0.83 9.49
N LEU A 112 -5.54 -0.21 9.49
CA LEU A 112 -5.91 -0.90 10.72
C LEU A 112 -4.71 -1.61 11.36
N ALA A 113 -3.89 -2.30 10.57
CA ALA A 113 -2.80 -3.14 11.07
C ALA A 113 -1.54 -2.34 11.41
N TYR A 114 -1.18 -1.31 10.63
CA TYR A 114 0.10 -0.61 10.76
C TYR A 114 -0.03 0.77 11.39
N GLU A 115 -1.14 1.50 11.18
CA GLU A 115 -1.36 2.81 11.82
C GLU A 115 -2.04 2.66 13.18
N LEU A 116 -3.10 1.84 13.26
CA LEU A 116 -3.83 1.60 14.52
C LEU A 116 -3.33 0.38 15.30
N HIS A 117 -2.27 -0.28 14.81
CA HIS A 117 -1.66 -1.46 15.43
C HIS A 117 -2.65 -2.56 15.86
N HIS A 118 -3.74 -2.73 15.11
CA HIS A 118 -4.66 -3.83 15.39
C HIS A 118 -3.99 -5.17 15.07
N PRO A 119 -4.19 -6.21 15.90
CA PRO A 119 -3.75 -7.57 15.57
C PRO A 119 -4.26 -7.99 14.18
N PRO A 120 -3.46 -8.73 13.38
CA PRO A 120 -3.80 -9.07 11.99
C PRO A 120 -5.20 -9.68 11.81
N GLU A 121 -5.64 -10.53 12.74
CA GLU A 121 -6.97 -11.13 12.72
C GLU A 121 -8.08 -10.11 12.96
N GLN A 122 -7.90 -9.20 13.92
CA GLN A 122 -8.84 -8.11 14.20
C GLN A 122 -8.92 -7.14 13.02
N ALA A 123 -7.78 -6.78 12.43
CA ALA A 123 -7.72 -5.95 11.23
C ALA A 123 -8.48 -6.62 10.08
N TYR A 124 -8.24 -7.91 9.82
CA TYR A 124 -8.94 -8.66 8.77
C TYR A 124 -10.46 -8.72 9.00
N ARG A 125 -10.92 -9.05 10.21
CA ARG A 125 -12.35 -9.09 10.56
C ARG A 125 -13.01 -7.72 10.37
N THR A 126 -12.31 -6.65 10.74
CA THR A 126 -12.77 -5.27 10.57
C THR A 126 -12.89 -4.90 9.10
N VAL A 127 -11.90 -5.26 8.26
CA VAL A 127 -11.97 -5.08 6.80
C VAL A 127 -13.16 -5.85 6.22
N ARG A 128 -13.35 -7.13 6.57
CA ARG A 128 -14.50 -7.92 6.09
C ARG A 128 -15.85 -7.25 6.40
N ARG A 129 -15.98 -6.64 7.58
CA ARG A 129 -17.19 -5.92 7.98
C ARG A 129 -17.35 -4.61 7.22
N MET A 130 -16.30 -3.80 7.13
CA MET A 130 -16.34 -2.49 6.46
C MET A 130 -16.51 -2.60 4.95
N LYS A 131 -16.01 -3.69 4.36
CA LYS A 131 -15.93 -3.91 2.91
C LYS A 131 -16.82 -5.06 2.44
N SER A 132 -17.89 -5.35 3.19
CA SER A 132 -18.82 -6.46 2.92
C SER A 132 -19.54 -6.37 1.56
N PHE A 133 -19.50 -5.19 0.92
CA PHE A 133 -19.99 -4.97 -0.44
C PHE A 133 -19.05 -5.49 -1.54
N TYR A 134 -17.81 -5.89 -1.21
CA TYR A 134 -16.93 -6.64 -2.11
C TYR A 134 -17.06 -8.15 -1.84
N PRO A 135 -16.93 -9.01 -2.87
CA PRO A 135 -16.86 -10.46 -2.69
C PRO A 135 -15.74 -10.87 -1.72
N GLY A 136 -15.99 -11.90 -0.92
CA GLY A 136 -15.03 -12.38 0.09
C GLY A 136 -13.65 -12.72 -0.49
N GLU A 137 -13.61 -13.33 -1.67
CA GLU A 137 -12.36 -13.64 -2.40
C GLU A 137 -11.56 -12.37 -2.74
N GLN A 138 -12.25 -11.30 -3.13
CA GLN A 138 -11.61 -10.02 -3.43
C GLN A 138 -11.05 -9.37 -2.15
N ILE A 139 -11.76 -9.49 -1.03
CA ILE A 139 -11.27 -9.03 0.29
C ILE A 139 -10.00 -9.78 0.68
N VAL A 140 -10.02 -11.12 0.60
CA VAL A 140 -8.84 -11.95 0.90
C VAL A 140 -7.67 -11.57 0.00
N LYS A 141 -7.91 -11.42 -1.31
CA LYS A 141 -6.88 -11.03 -2.27
C LYS A 141 -6.28 -9.66 -1.96
N GLY A 142 -7.10 -8.65 -1.66
CA GLY A 142 -6.62 -7.31 -1.33
C GLY A 142 -5.81 -7.26 -0.02
N VAL A 143 -6.24 -8.00 1.00
CA VAL A 143 -5.51 -8.12 2.27
C VAL A 143 -4.17 -8.83 2.07
N ASN A 144 -4.13 -9.93 1.31
CA ASN A 144 -2.90 -10.65 1.03
C ASN A 144 -1.89 -9.80 0.25
N ARG A 145 -2.35 -9.03 -0.74
CA ARG A 145 -1.49 -8.07 -1.47
C ARG A 145 -0.92 -7.00 -0.54
N ALA A 146 -1.71 -6.49 0.41
CA ALA A 146 -1.22 -5.52 1.40
C ALA A 146 -0.18 -6.12 2.33
N LYS A 147 -0.39 -7.35 2.82
CA LYS A 147 0.62 -8.08 3.60
C LYS A 147 1.90 -8.28 2.80
N GLN A 148 1.81 -8.78 1.57
CA GLN A 148 2.97 -8.97 0.69
C GLN A 148 3.72 -7.66 0.42
N TYR A 149 3.00 -6.55 0.27
CA TYR A 149 3.60 -5.26 -0.01
C TYR A 149 4.25 -4.63 1.23
N LEU A 150 3.58 -4.66 2.38
CA LEU A 150 4.00 -3.96 3.60
C LEU A 150 4.88 -4.81 4.52
N PHE A 151 4.81 -6.14 4.42
CA PHE A 151 5.70 -7.03 5.13
C PHE A 151 7.06 -7.06 4.42
N VAL A 152 8.02 -6.33 4.97
CA VAL A 152 9.43 -6.63 4.81
C VAL A 152 9.75 -7.47 6.05
N PRO A 153 10.04 -8.79 5.93
CA PRO A 153 10.55 -9.51 7.08
C PRO A 153 11.75 -8.71 7.57
N ALA A 154 11.75 -8.29 8.84
CA ALA A 154 12.97 -7.73 9.39
C ALA A 154 14.08 -8.78 9.21
N ASP A 155 15.32 -8.37 8.94
CA ASP A 155 16.42 -9.33 8.78
C ASP A 155 16.51 -10.28 9.99
N GLU A 156 16.13 -9.78 11.17
CA GLU A 156 15.97 -10.55 12.41
C GLU A 156 14.81 -11.55 12.38
N GLU A 157 13.64 -11.20 11.84
CA GLU A 157 12.51 -12.11 11.68
C GLU A 157 12.79 -13.19 10.64
N LYS A 158 13.50 -12.84 9.57
CA LYS A 158 13.95 -13.79 8.56
C LYS A 158 14.98 -14.76 9.15
N ALA A 159 15.95 -14.25 9.90
CA ALA A 159 16.95 -15.06 10.59
C ALA A 159 16.32 -15.98 11.65
N ALA A 160 15.32 -15.48 12.40
CA ALA A 160 14.57 -16.28 13.36
C ALA A 160 13.76 -17.40 12.66
N LEU A 161 13.09 -17.09 11.55
CA LEU A 161 12.36 -18.10 10.76
C LEU A 161 13.30 -19.17 10.19
N GLU A 162 14.47 -18.77 9.68
CA GLU A 162 15.47 -19.70 9.15
C GLU A 162 16.06 -20.59 10.25
N ALA A 163 16.31 -20.04 11.45
CA ALA A 163 16.78 -20.79 12.61
C ALA A 163 15.75 -21.84 13.07
N GLU A 164 14.48 -21.44 13.22
CA GLU A 164 13.40 -22.37 13.56
C GLU A 164 13.28 -23.48 12.50
N LEU A 165 13.25 -23.14 11.21
CA LEU A 165 13.12 -24.12 10.12
C LEU A 165 14.27 -25.14 10.10
N GLN A 166 15.50 -24.71 10.41
CA GLN A 166 16.65 -25.61 10.54
C GLN A 166 16.53 -26.56 11.74
N GLU A 167 15.97 -26.11 12.87
CA GLU A 167 15.72 -26.98 14.02
C GLU A 167 14.68 -28.06 13.71
N TRP A 168 13.60 -27.71 13.01
CA TRP A 168 12.60 -28.68 12.56
C TRP A 168 13.18 -29.69 11.57
N GLN A 169 14.04 -29.28 10.64
CA GLN A 169 14.73 -30.20 9.72
C GLN A 169 15.67 -31.16 10.47
N ARG A 170 16.44 -30.66 11.45
CA ARG A 170 17.31 -31.49 12.29
C ARG A 170 16.52 -32.49 13.14
N ALA A 171 15.38 -32.06 13.68
CA ALA A 171 14.47 -32.93 14.44
C ALA A 171 13.81 -33.99 13.56
N GLY A 172 13.38 -33.62 12.34
CA GLY A 172 12.85 -34.55 11.34
C GLY A 172 13.87 -35.61 10.89
N ILE A 173 15.14 -35.24 10.74
CA ILE A 173 16.23 -36.17 10.39
C ILE A 173 16.51 -37.17 11.54
N ARG A 174 16.34 -36.77 12.80
CA ARG A 174 16.48 -37.68 13.96
C ARG A 174 15.30 -38.66 14.09
N SER A 175 14.10 -38.24 13.70
CA SER A 175 12.91 -39.10 13.71
C SER A 175 12.93 -40.23 12.67
N MET A 176 13.81 -40.16 11.65
CA MET A 176 13.94 -41.19 10.60
C MET A 176 15.11 -42.16 10.84
N ARG A 177 15.83 -42.05 11.97
CA ARG A 177 16.97 -42.90 12.34
C ARG A 177 16.66 -43.91 13.46
N HIS A 178 15.38 -44.09 13.79
CA HIS A 178 14.90 -45.12 14.71
C HIS A 178 13.99 -46.09 14.00
#